data_AF-A0A1T1I4L9-F1
#
_entry.id   AF-A0A1T1I4L9-F1
#
_cell.length_a   1.000
_cell.length_b   1.000
_cell.length_c   1.000
_cell.angle_alpha   90.00
_cell.angle_beta   90.00
_cell.angle_gamma   90.00
#
_symmetry.space_group_name_H-M   'P 1'
#
loop_
_entity.id
_entity.type
_entity.pdbx_description
1 polymer ?
#
loop_
_entity_poly.entity_id
_entity_poly.type
_entity_poly.pdbx_seq_one_letter_code
_entity_poly.pdbx_strand_id
1 'polypeptide(L)'
;MEIVGNRGGYQWQLGDQQWQQTAEGGCSLSSVGGVKPAATLVDLDYLVGARLTESDTYLPSSFAFCPNSGAALTAIGYQAQNRWLPPYGDGSGSRVVNDACHLDGAQQTVKQLFERLQNSAERDLNDSKQIIELPRKNGLSFFAANLGGHREALFALGREGSLFLWQRGSEKWLELRPEGHPIGRNRLENWANSVSLCPAEHGQHLLLAGDEGAVLVKVDPLNLKYRCQRRDGRALAGSGDLEEQSFLPLVLEDGSVCLVSPSANGWERYPVEGADAAQMTRLSAPIRDHTSRRLLWIGEHGYLSMRQGQALQAQWHPWPNGATAMPEQGPPFQDGYGLWQLIFTAEGQSYLQLDPGATDQPKPIKGYRLGTGHLSFKYNIRLERPWDTHDESITPTTREVVYPFIEFSSDKLLLSMRVEQNSTLDDFFKSEQPVDAQYRLEQVGGRGFGLKAHVSRPWNAQWFFFDNALWLYIDSSGALYRWNA
;
A
#
# COMPACT_ATOMS: atom_id res chain seq x y z
N MET A 1 -35.80 -20.23 -4.71
CA MET A 1 -35.66 -19.81 -6.11
C MET A 1 -37.07 -19.73 -6.68
N GLU A 2 -37.52 -18.53 -6.99
CA GLU A 2 -38.80 -18.30 -7.68
C GLU A 2 -38.48 -17.85 -9.11
N ILE A 3 -39.11 -18.50 -10.11
CA ILE A 3 -38.94 -18.19 -11.53
C ILE A 3 -40.29 -17.73 -12.05
N VAL A 4 -40.37 -16.47 -12.51
CA VAL A 4 -41.56 -15.93 -13.17
C VAL A 4 -41.25 -15.79 -14.66
N GLY A 5 -41.93 -16.55 -15.49
CA GLY A 5 -41.78 -16.51 -16.94
C GLY A 5 -42.81 -15.58 -17.59
N ASN A 6 -42.35 -14.64 -18.41
CA ASN A 6 -43.18 -13.93 -19.37
C ASN A 6 -42.53 -14.03 -20.76
N ARG A 7 -43.29 -13.81 -21.84
CA ARG A 7 -42.94 -14.09 -23.25
C ARG A 7 -41.64 -13.44 -23.82
N GLY A 8 -40.77 -12.85 -23.00
CA GLY A 8 -39.48 -12.28 -23.39
C GLY A 8 -38.26 -12.64 -22.52
N GLY A 9 -38.40 -13.49 -21.48
CA GLY A 9 -37.28 -13.89 -20.61
C GLY A 9 -37.72 -14.49 -19.25
N TYR A 10 -36.75 -15.00 -18.49
CA TYR A 10 -36.96 -15.52 -17.13
C TYR A 10 -36.41 -14.56 -16.08
N GLN A 11 -37.18 -14.33 -15.02
CA GLN A 11 -36.71 -13.57 -13.86
C GLN A 11 -36.36 -14.52 -12.72
N TRP A 12 -35.21 -14.31 -12.09
CA TRP A 12 -34.68 -15.12 -11.01
C TRP A 12 -34.56 -14.28 -9.74
N GLN A 13 -35.19 -14.72 -8.64
CA GLN A 13 -34.95 -14.16 -7.31
C GLN A 13 -34.00 -15.08 -6.51
N LEU A 14 -32.81 -14.57 -6.18
CA LEU A 14 -31.71 -15.28 -5.55
C LEU A 14 -31.19 -14.48 -4.35
N GLY A 15 -31.76 -14.77 -3.17
CA GLY A 15 -31.50 -13.94 -1.99
C GLY A 15 -32.06 -12.53 -2.18
N ASP A 16 -31.22 -11.53 -1.98
CA ASP A 16 -31.51 -10.12 -2.24
C ASP A 16 -31.31 -9.71 -3.71
N GLN A 17 -30.78 -10.60 -4.55
CA GLN A 17 -30.48 -10.32 -5.95
C GLN A 17 -31.63 -10.74 -6.87
N GLN A 18 -31.96 -9.86 -7.82
CA GLN A 18 -32.91 -10.12 -8.89
C GLN A 18 -32.18 -10.11 -10.23
N TRP A 19 -32.23 -11.22 -10.95
CA TRP A 19 -31.57 -11.40 -12.25
C TRP A 19 -32.60 -11.61 -13.36
N GLN A 20 -32.28 -11.16 -14.57
CA GLN A 20 -33.03 -11.44 -15.79
C GLN A 20 -32.19 -12.32 -16.71
N GLN A 21 -32.83 -13.33 -17.29
CA GLN A 21 -32.24 -14.17 -18.32
C GLN A 21 -33.00 -14.02 -19.63
N THR A 22 -32.29 -13.69 -20.71
CA THR A 22 -32.86 -13.60 -22.06
C THR A 22 -33.14 -14.99 -22.62
N ALA A 23 -33.95 -15.07 -23.67
CA ALA A 23 -34.22 -16.34 -24.37
C ALA A 23 -32.94 -16.99 -24.96
N GLU A 24 -31.92 -16.18 -25.23
CA GLU A 24 -30.60 -16.61 -25.73
C GLU A 24 -29.66 -17.06 -24.59
N GLY A 25 -30.13 -17.03 -23.35
CA GLY A 25 -29.39 -17.49 -22.16
C GLY A 25 -28.52 -16.43 -21.50
N GLY A 26 -28.48 -15.20 -22.02
CA GLY A 26 -27.73 -14.08 -21.43
C GLY A 26 -28.34 -13.64 -20.10
N CYS A 27 -27.52 -13.50 -19.06
CA CYS A 27 -27.96 -13.08 -17.73
C CYS A 27 -27.55 -11.64 -17.42
N SER A 28 -28.41 -10.88 -16.77
CA SER A 28 -28.13 -9.52 -16.31
C SER A 28 -28.73 -9.25 -14.93
N LEU A 29 -28.00 -8.51 -14.11
CA LEU A 29 -28.45 -8.10 -12.78
C LEU A 29 -29.46 -6.95 -12.91
N SER A 30 -30.66 -7.15 -12.35
CA SER A 30 -31.74 -6.15 -12.37
C SER A 30 -31.74 -5.28 -11.11
N SER A 31 -31.60 -5.90 -9.94
CA SER A 31 -31.54 -5.18 -8.65
C SER A 31 -30.91 -6.02 -7.54
N VAL A 32 -30.45 -5.34 -6.49
CA VAL A 32 -29.93 -5.91 -5.24
C VAL A 32 -30.61 -5.20 -4.08
N GLY A 33 -31.32 -5.93 -3.22
CA GLY A 33 -32.08 -5.32 -2.11
C GLY A 33 -33.11 -4.28 -2.57
N GLY A 34 -33.64 -4.42 -3.79
CA GLY A 34 -34.54 -3.44 -4.42
C GLY A 34 -33.86 -2.22 -5.05
N VAL A 35 -32.54 -2.10 -4.95
CA VAL A 35 -31.76 -1.03 -5.60
C VAL A 35 -31.29 -1.50 -6.97
N LYS A 36 -31.51 -0.67 -8.01
CA LYS A 36 -30.99 -0.92 -9.35
C LYS A 36 -29.53 -0.43 -9.45
N PRO A 37 -28.54 -1.29 -9.71
CA PRO A 37 -27.15 -0.86 -9.90
C PRO A 37 -27.02 0.15 -11.05
N ALA A 38 -26.12 1.11 -10.91
CA ALA A 38 -25.77 2.01 -12.00
C ALA A 38 -25.19 1.24 -13.19
N ALA A 39 -25.52 1.63 -14.43
CA ALA A 39 -25.00 0.95 -15.63
C ALA A 39 -23.46 1.01 -15.77
N THR A 40 -22.81 1.93 -15.05
CA THR A 40 -21.35 2.06 -14.98
C THR A 40 -20.69 1.02 -14.09
N LEU A 41 -21.47 0.34 -13.23
CA LEU A 41 -21.01 -0.73 -12.36
C LEU A 41 -21.02 -2.05 -13.11
N VAL A 42 -19.89 -2.40 -13.71
CA VAL A 42 -19.74 -3.56 -14.60
C VAL A 42 -19.06 -4.76 -13.94
N ASP A 43 -18.31 -4.53 -12.86
CA ASP A 43 -17.61 -5.60 -12.12
C ASP A 43 -18.56 -6.29 -11.12
N LEU A 44 -19.51 -7.08 -11.64
CA LEU A 44 -20.54 -7.73 -10.83
C LEU A 44 -20.00 -8.79 -9.86
N ASP A 45 -18.82 -9.36 -10.14
CA ASP A 45 -18.14 -10.26 -9.22
C ASP A 45 -17.70 -9.57 -7.92
N TYR A 46 -17.25 -8.32 -8.01
CA TYR A 46 -16.97 -7.51 -6.83
C TYR A 46 -18.24 -7.12 -6.09
N LEU A 47 -19.26 -6.69 -6.83
CA LEU A 47 -20.46 -6.05 -6.25
C LEU A 47 -21.41 -7.05 -5.59
N VAL A 48 -21.61 -8.20 -6.21
CA VAL A 48 -22.64 -9.18 -5.79
C VAL A 48 -22.13 -10.62 -5.76
N GLY A 49 -20.82 -10.82 -5.93
CA GLY A 49 -20.21 -12.16 -5.98
C GLY A 49 -20.58 -12.95 -7.24
N ALA A 50 -21.00 -12.26 -8.31
CA ALA A 50 -21.30 -12.91 -9.58
C ALA A 50 -20.09 -13.71 -10.09
N ARG A 51 -20.34 -14.80 -10.81
CA ARG A 51 -19.27 -15.66 -11.35
C ARG A 51 -19.10 -15.38 -12.84
N LEU A 52 -17.86 -15.23 -13.27
CA LEU A 52 -17.50 -15.10 -14.69
C LEU A 52 -17.47 -16.47 -15.35
N THR A 53 -18.04 -16.57 -16.54
CA THR A 53 -17.84 -17.69 -17.47
C THR A 53 -16.53 -17.53 -18.24
N GLU A 54 -16.09 -18.57 -18.95
CA GLU A 54 -14.97 -18.49 -19.91
C GLU A 54 -15.21 -17.50 -21.07
N SER A 55 -16.46 -17.09 -21.27
CA SER A 55 -16.87 -16.11 -22.28
C SER A 55 -17.09 -14.71 -21.69
N ASP A 56 -16.50 -14.43 -20.52
CA ASP A 56 -16.59 -13.15 -19.80
C ASP A 56 -18.02 -12.67 -19.54
N THR A 57 -18.95 -13.61 -19.32
CA THR A 57 -20.35 -13.31 -18.99
C THR A 57 -20.61 -13.57 -17.51
N TYR A 58 -21.32 -12.67 -16.85
CA TYR A 58 -21.68 -12.84 -15.45
C TYR A 58 -22.90 -13.74 -15.25
N LEU A 59 -22.77 -14.67 -14.31
CA LEU A 59 -23.84 -15.50 -13.79
C LEU A 59 -24.03 -15.24 -12.29
N PRO A 60 -25.24 -15.49 -11.75
CA PRO A 60 -25.48 -15.32 -10.32
C PRO A 60 -24.52 -16.15 -9.46
N SER A 61 -24.18 -15.63 -8.27
CA SER A 61 -23.23 -16.25 -7.33
C SER A 61 -23.60 -17.68 -6.91
N SER A 62 -24.89 -18.03 -6.97
CA SER A 62 -25.43 -19.34 -6.63
C SER A 62 -25.15 -20.43 -7.68
N PHE A 63 -24.71 -20.07 -8.89
CA PHE A 63 -24.45 -21.04 -9.96
C PHE A 63 -23.11 -21.73 -9.72
N ALA A 64 -23.11 -23.06 -9.60
CA ALA A 64 -21.86 -23.84 -9.50
C ALA A 64 -21.28 -24.21 -10.87
N PHE A 65 -22.11 -24.25 -11.92
CA PHE A 65 -21.73 -24.62 -13.28
C PHE A 65 -22.38 -23.65 -14.28
N CYS A 66 -21.72 -23.43 -15.41
CA CYS A 66 -22.26 -22.67 -16.52
C CYS A 66 -23.43 -23.45 -17.14
N PRO A 67 -24.64 -22.86 -17.26
CA PRO A 67 -25.79 -23.56 -17.83
C PRO A 67 -25.62 -23.86 -19.33
N ASN A 68 -24.74 -23.13 -20.02
CA ASN A 68 -24.54 -23.27 -21.47
C ASN A 68 -23.44 -24.30 -21.80
N SER A 69 -22.31 -24.29 -21.07
CA SER A 69 -21.17 -25.17 -21.35
C SER A 69 -21.04 -26.36 -20.40
N GLY A 70 -21.73 -26.34 -19.25
CA GLY A 70 -21.55 -27.31 -18.18
C GLY A 70 -20.23 -27.17 -17.41
N ALA A 71 -19.36 -26.21 -17.77
CA ALA A 71 -18.09 -25.97 -17.09
C ALA A 71 -18.30 -25.52 -15.65
N ALA A 72 -17.44 -25.96 -14.73
CA ALA A 72 -17.47 -25.52 -13.33
C ALA A 72 -17.13 -24.03 -13.23
N LEU A 73 -17.87 -23.29 -12.41
CA LEU A 73 -17.64 -21.86 -12.18
C LEU A 73 -16.89 -21.66 -10.87
N THR A 74 -15.73 -21.00 -10.94
CA THR A 74 -14.96 -20.63 -9.76
C THR A 74 -15.74 -19.65 -8.90
N ALA A 75 -15.91 -19.98 -7.62
CA ALA A 75 -16.50 -19.07 -6.66
C ALA A 75 -15.58 -17.86 -6.46
N ILE A 76 -16.16 -16.66 -6.49
CA ILE A 76 -15.44 -15.43 -6.17
C ILE A 76 -15.45 -15.25 -4.66
N GLY A 77 -14.29 -14.90 -4.11
CA GLY A 77 -14.13 -14.62 -2.69
C GLY A 77 -12.91 -13.75 -2.42
N TYR A 78 -12.90 -13.16 -1.23
CA TYR A 78 -11.75 -12.46 -0.68
C TYR A 78 -10.51 -13.37 -0.64
N GLN A 79 -9.40 -12.85 -1.11
CA GLN A 79 -8.11 -13.53 -1.20
C GLN A 79 -7.04 -12.59 -0.66
N ALA A 80 -6.66 -12.77 0.60
CA ALA A 80 -5.69 -11.91 1.29
C ALA A 80 -4.39 -11.68 0.48
N GLN A 81 -3.98 -12.67 -0.33
CA GLN A 81 -2.83 -12.61 -1.22
C GLN A 81 -2.91 -11.62 -2.38
N ASN A 82 -4.10 -11.10 -2.68
CA ASN A 82 -4.32 -10.10 -3.72
C ASN A 82 -4.46 -8.67 -3.15
N ARG A 83 -4.44 -8.53 -1.82
CA ARG A 83 -4.48 -7.22 -1.17
C ARG A 83 -3.20 -6.45 -1.44
N TRP A 84 -3.30 -5.13 -1.50
CA TRP A 84 -2.13 -4.26 -1.54
C TRP A 84 -2.42 -2.92 -0.85
N LEU A 85 -1.65 -2.56 0.15
CA LEU A 85 -1.79 -1.37 0.96
C LEU A 85 -0.57 -0.44 0.83
N PRO A 86 -0.78 0.88 0.73
CA PRO A 86 0.29 1.86 0.75
C PRO A 86 0.93 1.96 2.15
N PRO A 87 2.17 2.45 2.22
CA PRO A 87 3.02 2.75 1.06
C PRO A 87 3.62 1.49 0.43
N TYR A 88 3.67 0.38 1.18
CA TYR A 88 4.35 -0.84 0.79
C TYR A 88 3.55 -2.08 1.21
N GLY A 89 3.14 -2.91 0.25
CA GLY A 89 2.76 -4.30 0.48
C GLY A 89 1.48 -4.52 1.30
N ASP A 90 1.64 -5.18 2.44
CA ASP A 90 0.55 -5.71 3.28
C ASP A 90 0.12 -4.74 4.40
N GLY A 91 0.68 -3.53 4.41
CA GLY A 91 0.45 -2.53 5.47
C GLY A 91 1.43 -2.63 6.64
N SER A 92 2.41 -3.54 6.59
CA SER A 92 3.43 -3.70 7.64
C SER A 92 4.51 -2.61 7.64
N GLY A 93 4.51 -1.71 6.65
CA GLY A 93 5.59 -0.73 6.42
C GLY A 93 6.92 -1.35 5.96
N SER A 94 7.00 -2.67 5.84
CA SER A 94 8.12 -3.39 5.27
C SER A 94 8.21 -3.11 3.77
N ARG A 95 9.42 -2.86 3.28
CA ARG A 95 9.73 -2.82 1.84
C ARG A 95 10.15 -4.18 1.30
N VAL A 96 9.93 -5.25 2.06
CA VAL A 96 10.24 -6.63 1.69
C VAL A 96 8.95 -7.43 1.63
N VAL A 97 8.67 -7.98 0.46
CA VAL A 97 7.67 -9.03 0.24
C VAL A 97 8.37 -10.38 0.40
N ASN A 98 7.88 -11.15 1.36
CA ASN A 98 8.32 -12.50 1.67
C ASN A 98 7.11 -13.36 2.05
N ASP A 99 7.36 -14.63 2.35
CA ASP A 99 6.31 -15.61 2.66
C ASP A 99 5.43 -15.21 3.86
N ALA A 100 5.92 -14.39 4.80
CA ALA A 100 5.17 -13.93 5.96
C ALA A 100 4.16 -12.81 5.65
N CYS A 101 4.31 -12.11 4.51
CA CYS A 101 3.39 -11.05 4.10
C CYS A 101 2.07 -11.59 3.53
N HIS A 102 2.01 -12.88 3.19
CA HIS A 102 0.90 -13.49 2.46
C HIS A 102 0.54 -12.71 1.19
N LEU A 103 1.53 -12.37 0.35
CA LEU A 103 1.35 -11.61 -0.91
C LEU A 103 1.83 -12.42 -2.14
N ASP A 104 1.53 -13.73 -2.15
CA ASP A 104 1.97 -14.66 -3.19
C ASP A 104 1.54 -14.20 -4.59
N GLY A 105 0.36 -13.57 -4.72
CA GLY A 105 -0.15 -13.04 -5.98
C GLY A 105 0.74 -11.92 -6.55
N ALA A 106 1.21 -11.01 -5.70
CA ALA A 106 2.14 -9.96 -6.10
C ALA A 106 3.49 -10.55 -6.53
N GLN A 107 4.02 -11.51 -5.76
CA GLN A 107 5.29 -12.16 -6.08
C GLN A 107 5.23 -12.92 -7.42
N GLN A 108 4.17 -13.70 -7.63
CA GLN A 108 3.94 -14.41 -8.89
C GLN A 108 3.81 -13.44 -10.07
N THR A 109 3.07 -12.34 -9.89
CA THR A 109 2.89 -11.30 -10.92
C THR A 109 4.23 -10.71 -11.35
N VAL A 110 5.09 -10.32 -10.41
CA VAL A 110 6.40 -9.74 -10.72
C VAL A 110 7.31 -10.74 -11.42
N LYS A 111 7.32 -11.99 -10.93
CA LYS A 111 8.12 -13.06 -11.52
C LYS A 111 7.74 -13.32 -12.97
N GLN A 112 6.45 -13.50 -13.24
CA GLN A 112 5.93 -13.73 -14.59
C GLN A 112 6.26 -12.57 -15.52
N LEU A 113 6.05 -11.32 -15.05
CA LEU A 113 6.43 -10.14 -15.82
C LEU A 113 7.93 -10.10 -16.13
N PHE A 114 8.78 -10.41 -15.16
CA PHE A 114 10.23 -10.45 -15.34
C PHE A 114 10.63 -11.49 -16.40
N GLU A 115 10.12 -12.72 -16.28
CA GLU A 115 10.36 -13.81 -17.23
C GLU A 115 9.85 -13.47 -18.63
N ARG A 116 8.68 -12.82 -18.73
CA ARG A 116 8.11 -12.34 -19.99
C ARG A 116 9.05 -11.33 -20.67
N LEU A 117 9.51 -10.30 -19.94
CA LEU A 117 10.44 -9.28 -20.45
C LEU A 117 11.81 -9.83 -20.81
N GLN A 118 12.25 -10.90 -20.13
CA GLN A 118 13.49 -11.59 -20.45
C GLN A 118 13.41 -12.35 -21.76
N ASN A 119 12.24 -12.90 -22.10
CA ASN A 119 12.01 -13.76 -23.25
C ASN A 119 11.40 -13.03 -24.47
N SER A 120 10.87 -11.80 -24.30
CA SER A 120 10.26 -11.03 -25.38
C SER A 120 11.25 -10.22 -26.23
N ALA A 121 10.87 -9.98 -27.49
CA ALA A 121 11.59 -9.06 -28.37
C ALA A 121 11.40 -7.58 -27.97
N GLU A 122 10.29 -7.25 -27.30
CA GLU A 122 10.06 -5.98 -26.59
C GLU A 122 10.90 -6.00 -25.31
N ARG A 123 11.91 -5.14 -25.20
CA ARG A 123 13.06 -5.36 -24.31
C ARG A 123 13.03 -4.57 -23.00
N ASP A 124 11.93 -3.90 -22.67
CA ASP A 124 11.91 -3.04 -21.51
C ASP A 124 10.51 -2.68 -20.96
N LEU A 125 10.46 -2.19 -19.72
CA LEU A 125 9.24 -1.61 -19.13
C LEU A 125 8.78 -0.38 -19.92
N ASN A 126 9.71 0.42 -20.44
CA ASN A 126 9.34 1.62 -21.19
C ASN A 126 8.49 1.32 -22.44
N ASP A 127 8.77 0.24 -23.14
CA ASP A 127 8.14 -0.04 -24.44
C ASP A 127 6.84 -0.85 -24.31
N SER A 128 6.71 -1.61 -23.22
CA SER A 128 5.57 -2.50 -22.95
C SER A 128 4.50 -1.90 -22.02
N LYS A 129 4.62 -0.61 -21.66
CA LYS A 129 3.72 0.05 -20.72
C LYS A 129 2.34 0.34 -21.32
N GLN A 130 1.29 0.06 -20.56
CA GLN A 130 -0.03 0.62 -20.79
C GLN A 130 -0.18 1.91 -19.98
N ILE A 131 -0.75 2.95 -20.58
CA ILE A 131 -1.03 4.22 -19.90
C ILE A 131 -2.49 4.21 -19.50
N ILE A 132 -2.75 4.38 -18.21
CA ILE A 132 -4.11 4.35 -17.65
C ILE A 132 -4.52 5.78 -17.29
N GLU A 133 -5.73 6.15 -17.69
CA GLU A 133 -6.29 7.45 -17.33
C GLU A 133 -6.54 7.52 -15.83
N LEU A 134 -6.04 8.59 -15.21
CA LEU A 134 -6.21 8.83 -13.79
C LEU A 134 -7.55 9.52 -13.48
N PRO A 135 -8.16 9.27 -12.32
CA PRO A 135 -9.35 10.01 -11.91
C PRO A 135 -9.03 11.49 -11.60
N ARG A 136 -7.78 11.76 -11.22
CA ARG A 136 -7.20 13.10 -11.00
C ARG A 136 -5.71 13.06 -11.29
N LYS A 137 -5.14 14.17 -11.76
CA LYS A 137 -3.73 14.19 -12.18
C LYS A 137 -2.75 13.85 -11.05
N ASN A 138 -2.89 14.49 -9.87
CA ASN A 138 -1.88 14.44 -8.81
C ASN A 138 -2.53 14.19 -7.44
N GLY A 139 -1.70 13.85 -6.45
CA GLY A 139 -2.07 13.71 -5.05
C GLY A 139 -2.91 12.47 -4.78
N LEU A 140 -2.60 11.36 -5.44
CA LEU A 140 -3.29 10.08 -5.27
C LEU A 140 -2.44 9.07 -4.49
N SER A 141 -3.10 8.14 -3.82
CA SER A 141 -2.53 6.91 -3.28
C SER A 141 -3.43 5.74 -3.66
N PHE A 142 -2.84 4.65 -4.12
CA PHE A 142 -3.54 3.48 -4.64
C PHE A 142 -3.49 2.32 -3.65
N PHE A 143 -4.56 1.55 -3.58
CA PHE A 143 -4.62 0.34 -2.75
C PHE A 143 -5.64 -0.67 -3.29
N ALA A 144 -5.38 -1.96 -3.08
CA ALA A 144 -6.30 -3.05 -3.38
C ALA A 144 -6.83 -3.64 -2.08
N ALA A 145 -8.14 -3.60 -1.88
CA ALA A 145 -8.81 -4.06 -0.66
C ALA A 145 -10.25 -4.49 -0.93
N ASN A 146 -10.87 -5.24 -0.02
CA ASN A 146 -12.29 -5.59 -0.10
C ASN A 146 -13.16 -4.64 0.73
N LEU A 147 -13.48 -3.46 0.17
CA LEU A 147 -14.29 -2.45 0.86
C LEU A 147 -15.79 -2.57 0.52
N GLY A 148 -16.50 -3.40 1.28
CA GLY A 148 -17.95 -3.59 1.13
C GLY A 148 -18.38 -4.44 -0.07
N GLY A 149 -17.44 -5.17 -0.69
CA GLY A 149 -17.70 -6.09 -1.80
C GLY A 149 -17.42 -7.56 -1.44
N HIS A 150 -17.23 -8.38 -2.47
CA HIS A 150 -17.02 -9.83 -2.35
C HIS A 150 -15.59 -10.30 -2.65
N ARG A 151 -14.72 -9.41 -3.15
CA ARG A 151 -13.29 -9.64 -3.44
C ARG A 151 -12.50 -8.33 -3.34
N GLU A 152 -11.20 -8.37 -3.54
CA GLU A 152 -10.37 -7.16 -3.66
C GLU A 152 -10.76 -6.35 -4.89
N ALA A 153 -10.86 -5.03 -4.74
CA ALA A 153 -10.94 -4.06 -5.83
C ALA A 153 -9.86 -2.99 -5.66
N LEU A 154 -9.51 -2.35 -6.77
CA LEU A 154 -8.53 -1.27 -6.77
C LEU A 154 -9.20 0.07 -6.49
N PHE A 155 -8.63 0.82 -5.56
CA PHE A 155 -9.06 2.14 -5.16
C PHE A 155 -7.96 3.17 -5.33
N ALA A 156 -8.37 4.41 -5.58
CA ALA A 156 -7.51 5.57 -5.48
C ALA A 156 -8.06 6.54 -4.42
N LEU A 157 -7.21 6.97 -3.51
CA LEU A 157 -7.50 7.97 -2.48
C LEU A 157 -6.77 9.27 -2.82
N GLY A 158 -7.52 10.36 -2.93
CA GLY A 158 -6.95 11.69 -3.09
C GLY A 158 -6.58 12.34 -1.76
N ARG A 159 -5.52 13.16 -1.77
CA ARG A 159 -5.07 13.94 -0.59
C ARG A 159 -6.15 14.84 0.01
N GLU A 160 -7.17 15.23 -0.77
CA GLU A 160 -8.32 16.03 -0.31
C GLU A 160 -9.51 15.17 0.15
N GLY A 161 -9.36 13.85 0.23
CA GLY A 161 -10.39 12.93 0.73
C GLY A 161 -11.38 12.42 -0.32
N SER A 162 -11.08 12.56 -1.61
CA SER A 162 -11.83 11.91 -2.69
C SER A 162 -11.47 10.43 -2.78
N LEU A 163 -12.47 9.56 -2.96
CA LEU A 163 -12.27 8.12 -3.11
C LEU A 163 -12.80 7.66 -4.48
N PHE A 164 -12.02 6.84 -5.18
CA PHE A 164 -12.38 6.30 -6.49
C PHE A 164 -12.24 4.79 -6.51
N LEU A 165 -13.15 4.11 -7.22
CA LEU A 165 -13.16 2.67 -7.47
C LEU A 165 -12.84 2.41 -8.94
N TRP A 166 -11.86 1.57 -9.20
CA TRP A 166 -11.57 1.07 -10.55
C TRP A 166 -12.58 -0.01 -10.96
N GLN A 167 -13.12 0.10 -12.17
CA GLN A 167 -13.93 -0.93 -12.82
C GLN A 167 -13.12 -1.62 -13.90
N ARG A 168 -12.70 -2.86 -13.66
CA ARG A 168 -11.85 -3.64 -14.58
C ARG A 168 -12.51 -3.80 -15.94
N GLY A 169 -13.79 -4.19 -15.98
CA GLY A 169 -14.49 -4.46 -17.24
C GLY A 169 -14.67 -3.24 -18.15
N SER A 170 -14.60 -2.03 -17.60
CA SER A 170 -14.75 -0.78 -18.38
C SER A 170 -13.48 0.06 -18.45
N GLU A 171 -12.44 -0.34 -17.73
CA GLU A 171 -11.18 0.38 -17.55
C GLU A 171 -11.38 1.86 -17.13
N LYS A 172 -12.30 2.09 -16.18
CA LYS A 172 -12.66 3.43 -15.72
C LYS A 172 -12.68 3.55 -14.20
N TRP A 173 -12.35 4.75 -13.74
CA TRP A 173 -12.53 5.15 -12.36
C TRP A 173 -13.93 5.71 -12.11
N LEU A 174 -14.57 5.25 -11.05
CA LEU A 174 -15.83 5.77 -10.55
C LEU A 174 -15.62 6.48 -9.22
N GLU A 175 -16.10 7.71 -9.09
CA GLU A 175 -16.05 8.44 -7.83
C GLU A 175 -17.08 7.89 -6.83
N LEU A 176 -16.63 7.58 -5.62
CA LEU A 176 -17.51 7.31 -4.49
C LEU A 176 -17.79 8.62 -3.76
N ARG A 177 -19.06 8.90 -3.50
CA ARG A 177 -19.49 10.16 -2.87
C ARG A 177 -19.76 9.97 -1.38
N PRO A 178 -19.43 10.94 -0.53
CA PRO A 178 -19.76 10.86 0.88
C PRO A 178 -21.27 10.89 1.09
N GLU A 179 -21.72 10.17 2.10
CA GLU A 179 -23.00 10.34 2.75
C GLU A 179 -22.77 11.16 4.03
N GLY A 180 -22.99 12.46 3.94
CA GLY A 180 -22.65 13.41 4.99
C GLY A 180 -21.24 13.95 4.82
N HIS A 181 -20.41 13.85 5.87
CA HIS A 181 -19.08 14.45 5.89
C HIS A 181 -18.06 13.63 5.08
N PRO A 182 -17.25 14.27 4.22
CA PRO A 182 -16.21 13.59 3.43
C PRO A 182 -15.07 13.07 4.31
N ILE A 183 -14.14 12.29 3.72
CA ILE A 183 -12.92 11.82 4.41
C ILE A 183 -12.05 12.99 4.90
N GLY A 184 -12.01 14.09 4.15
CA GLY A 184 -11.20 15.26 4.48
C GLY A 184 -9.74 15.11 4.03
N ARG A 185 -8.96 16.15 4.30
CA ARG A 185 -7.57 16.28 3.81
C ARG A 185 -6.59 15.43 4.62
N ASN A 186 -5.55 14.94 3.95
CA ASN A 186 -4.38 14.28 4.54
C ASN A 186 -3.09 14.90 3.95
N ARG A 187 -2.20 15.37 4.84
CA ARG A 187 -0.91 15.98 4.48
C ARG A 187 0.31 15.09 4.65
N LEU A 188 0.13 13.83 5.04
CA LEU A 188 1.25 12.90 5.15
C LEU A 188 1.93 12.72 3.79
N GLU A 189 3.26 12.62 3.81
CA GLU A 189 4.04 12.33 2.62
C GLU A 189 3.73 10.93 2.08
N ASN A 190 3.92 10.70 0.77
CA ASN A 190 3.56 9.43 0.14
C ASN A 190 4.28 8.22 0.77
N TRP A 191 5.52 8.40 1.23
CA TRP A 191 6.31 7.35 1.91
C TRP A 191 5.86 7.09 3.37
N ALA A 192 5.07 7.99 3.96
CA ALA A 192 4.50 7.86 5.30
C ALA A 192 3.01 7.49 5.29
N ASN A 193 2.31 7.80 4.19
CA ASN A 193 0.89 7.61 4.06
C ASN A 193 0.55 6.11 4.00
N SER A 194 -0.02 5.61 5.08
CA SER A 194 -0.43 4.22 5.25
C SER A 194 -1.90 4.14 5.63
N VAL A 195 -2.51 3.02 5.25
CA VAL A 195 -3.90 2.71 5.54
C VAL A 195 -3.99 1.35 6.23
N SER A 196 -4.98 1.18 7.09
CA SER A 196 -5.26 -0.09 7.74
C SER A 196 -6.67 -0.55 7.40
N LEU A 197 -6.87 -1.86 7.36
CA LEU A 197 -8.18 -2.47 7.11
C LEU A 197 -8.71 -3.06 8.41
N CYS A 198 -9.86 -2.58 8.86
CA CYS A 198 -10.55 -3.12 10.01
C CYS A 198 -11.55 -4.19 9.55
N PRO A 199 -11.51 -5.42 10.09
CA PRO A 199 -12.48 -6.45 9.78
C PRO A 199 -13.93 -5.98 10.01
N ALA A 200 -14.84 -6.41 9.14
CA ALA A 200 -16.27 -6.16 9.24
C ALA A 200 -17.05 -7.44 8.92
N GLU A 201 -18.35 -7.45 9.24
CA GLU A 201 -19.22 -8.59 8.94
C GLU A 201 -19.22 -8.93 7.43
N HIS A 202 -19.18 -7.89 6.58
CA HIS A 202 -19.20 -8.00 5.12
C HIS A 202 -18.02 -7.20 4.54
N GLY A 203 -16.85 -7.84 4.42
CA GLY A 203 -15.63 -7.22 3.90
C GLY A 203 -14.85 -6.45 4.96
N GLN A 204 -14.34 -5.28 4.60
CA GLN A 204 -13.42 -4.48 5.43
C GLN A 204 -13.83 -3.00 5.45
N HIS A 205 -13.54 -2.33 6.57
CA HIS A 205 -13.56 -0.87 6.68
C HIS A 205 -12.14 -0.31 6.55
N LEU A 206 -12.02 0.91 6.06
CA LEU A 206 -10.73 1.56 5.84
C LEU A 206 -10.45 2.58 6.95
N LEU A 207 -9.35 2.44 7.68
CA LEU A 207 -8.87 3.42 8.66
C LEU A 207 -7.82 4.34 8.02
N LEU A 208 -8.08 5.65 8.07
CA LEU A 208 -7.26 6.68 7.45
C LEU A 208 -6.83 7.75 8.47
N ALA A 209 -5.63 8.28 8.23
CA ALA A 209 -5.18 9.53 8.82
C ALA A 209 -5.76 10.73 8.09
N GLY A 210 -6.20 11.72 8.85
CA GLY A 210 -6.66 13.01 8.34
C GLY A 210 -6.16 14.18 9.19
N ASP A 211 -6.15 15.36 8.60
CA ASP A 211 -5.78 16.63 9.24
C ASP A 211 -6.70 16.93 10.44
N GLU A 212 -7.94 16.42 10.40
CA GLU A 212 -8.98 16.55 11.44
C GLU A 212 -9.15 15.30 12.30
N GLY A 213 -8.25 14.30 12.15
CA GLY A 213 -8.14 13.17 13.06
C GLY A 213 -8.24 11.82 12.35
N ALA A 214 -8.63 10.79 13.10
CA ALA A 214 -8.77 9.45 12.53
C ALA A 214 -10.14 9.31 11.84
N VAL A 215 -10.15 8.68 10.66
CA VAL A 215 -11.35 8.49 9.85
C VAL A 215 -11.53 7.02 9.52
N LEU A 216 -12.62 6.43 10.00
CA LEU A 216 -13.05 5.09 9.62
C LEU A 216 -14.08 5.21 8.49
N VAL A 217 -13.75 4.67 7.32
CA VAL A 217 -14.57 4.74 6.11
C VAL A 217 -15.24 3.40 5.85
N LYS A 218 -16.56 3.45 5.68
CA LYS A 218 -17.40 2.32 5.26
C LYS A 218 -17.91 2.59 3.86
N VAL A 219 -17.64 1.69 2.94
CA VAL A 219 -18.00 1.84 1.52
C VAL A 219 -19.26 1.04 1.21
N ASP A 220 -20.18 1.67 0.49
CA ASP A 220 -21.31 1.02 -0.18
C ASP A 220 -21.03 1.11 -1.69
N PRO A 221 -20.48 0.04 -2.28
CA PRO A 221 -20.08 0.06 -3.68
C PRO A 221 -21.29 0.04 -4.62
N LEU A 222 -22.45 -0.50 -4.18
CA LEU A 222 -23.67 -0.58 -4.99
C LEU A 222 -24.24 0.81 -5.28
N ASN A 223 -24.19 1.71 -4.30
CA ASN A 223 -24.66 3.09 -4.44
C ASN A 223 -23.56 4.08 -4.86
N LEU A 224 -22.31 3.63 -4.99
CA LEU A 224 -21.11 4.47 -5.15
C LEU A 224 -21.01 5.52 -4.02
N LYS A 225 -21.19 5.04 -2.78
CA LYS A 225 -21.24 5.87 -1.58
C LYS A 225 -20.24 5.41 -0.53
N TYR A 226 -19.92 6.31 0.39
CA TYR A 226 -19.22 5.96 1.61
C TYR A 226 -19.71 6.80 2.80
N ARG A 227 -19.58 6.24 4.00
CA ARG A 227 -19.82 6.94 5.28
C ARG A 227 -18.53 6.99 6.09
N CYS A 228 -18.36 8.07 6.84
CA CYS A 228 -17.23 8.24 7.74
C CYS A 228 -17.68 8.26 9.20
N GLN A 229 -16.95 7.56 10.05
CA GLN A 229 -16.93 7.77 11.49
C GLN A 229 -15.59 8.42 11.85
N ARG A 230 -15.62 9.46 12.69
CA ARG A 230 -14.43 10.28 12.98
C ARG A 230 -14.05 10.23 14.45
N ARG A 231 -12.77 10.47 14.69
CA ARG A 231 -12.20 10.75 16.00
C ARG A 231 -11.34 12.00 15.90
N ASP A 232 -11.82 13.07 16.51
CA ASP A 232 -11.16 14.38 16.47
C ASP A 232 -9.74 14.33 17.04
N GLY A 233 -8.86 15.09 16.40
CA GLY A 233 -7.43 15.24 16.70
C GLY A 233 -6.69 15.62 15.42
N ARG A 234 -5.36 15.66 15.46
CA ARG A 234 -4.51 15.76 14.26
C ARG A 234 -3.69 14.49 14.15
N ALA A 235 -3.78 13.80 13.02
CA ALA A 235 -2.96 12.62 12.78
C ALA A 235 -1.47 12.97 12.73
N LEU A 236 -0.65 12.21 13.46
CA LEU A 236 0.82 12.32 13.44
C LEU A 236 1.47 11.43 12.39
N ALA A 237 0.82 10.30 12.06
CA ALA A 237 1.29 9.31 11.11
C ALA A 237 0.10 8.57 10.48
N GLY A 238 0.39 7.73 9.49
CA GLY A 238 -0.60 6.79 8.95
C GLY A 238 -0.89 5.64 9.92
N SER A 239 -1.96 4.90 9.62
CA SER A 239 -2.42 3.79 10.48
C SER A 239 -1.64 2.51 10.24
N GLY A 240 -1.50 1.70 11.29
CA GLY A 240 -0.92 0.37 11.21
C GLY A 240 -1.73 -0.64 12.01
N ASP A 241 -1.67 -1.90 11.62
CA ASP A 241 -2.33 -2.99 12.30
C ASP A 241 -1.35 -3.94 12.99
N LEU A 242 -1.76 -4.42 14.16
CA LEU A 242 -1.07 -5.43 14.94
C LEU A 242 -2.14 -6.35 15.55
N GLU A 243 -2.02 -7.66 15.29
CA GLU A 243 -2.93 -8.67 15.84
C GLU A 243 -4.41 -8.35 15.60
N GLU A 244 -4.75 -8.08 14.34
CA GLU A 244 -6.12 -7.80 13.86
C GLU A 244 -6.73 -6.47 14.35
N GLN A 245 -5.98 -5.70 15.15
CA GLN A 245 -6.40 -4.38 15.60
C GLN A 245 -5.61 -3.28 14.89
N SER A 246 -6.30 -2.25 14.42
CA SER A 246 -5.68 -1.10 13.76
C SER A 246 -5.51 0.08 14.73
N PHE A 247 -4.38 0.76 14.64
CA PHE A 247 -3.99 1.86 15.50
C PHE A 247 -3.54 3.07 14.68
N LEU A 248 -3.82 4.27 15.21
CA LEU A 248 -3.44 5.53 14.57
C LEU A 248 -3.01 6.55 15.64
N PRO A 249 -1.81 7.17 15.53
CA PRO A 249 -1.35 8.19 16.46
C PRO A 249 -1.99 9.57 16.20
N LEU A 250 -2.61 10.14 17.23
CA LEU A 250 -3.24 11.45 17.21
C LEU A 250 -2.65 12.39 18.27
N VAL A 251 -2.54 13.67 17.93
CA VAL A 251 -2.49 14.77 18.90
C VAL A 251 -3.90 15.27 19.12
N LEU A 252 -4.33 15.39 20.37
CA LEU A 252 -5.62 15.97 20.75
C LEU A 252 -5.51 17.49 20.90
N GLU A 253 -6.66 18.17 21.03
CA GLU A 253 -6.72 19.64 21.15
C GLU A 253 -5.96 20.18 22.37
N ASP A 254 -5.90 19.41 23.46
CA ASP A 254 -5.14 19.72 24.66
C ASP A 254 -3.61 19.49 24.53
N GLY A 255 -3.16 19.05 23.36
CA GLY A 255 -1.75 18.73 23.06
C GLY A 255 -1.32 17.33 23.50
N SER A 256 -2.18 16.56 24.17
CA SER A 256 -1.86 15.17 24.55
C SER A 256 -1.79 14.27 23.32
N VAL A 257 -0.93 13.24 23.40
CA VAL A 257 -0.77 12.26 22.32
C VAL A 257 -1.32 10.91 22.75
N CYS A 258 -2.08 10.29 21.86
CA CYS A 258 -2.62 8.95 22.07
C CYS A 258 -2.61 8.14 20.77
N LEU A 259 -2.64 6.82 20.90
CA LEU A 259 -3.09 5.94 19.82
C LEU A 259 -4.59 5.76 19.93
N VAL A 260 -5.28 5.75 18.80
CA VAL A 260 -6.71 5.44 18.74
C VAL A 260 -6.95 4.19 17.90
N SER A 261 -7.97 3.42 18.29
CA SER A 261 -8.39 2.22 17.59
C SER A 261 -9.92 2.18 17.46
N PRO A 262 -10.48 1.88 16.28
CA PRO A 262 -11.91 1.64 16.15
C PRO A 262 -12.36 0.44 16.99
N SER A 263 -13.51 0.55 17.66
CA SER A 263 -14.13 -0.56 18.39
C SER A 263 -15.65 -0.56 18.18
N ALA A 264 -16.32 -1.64 18.62
CA ALA A 264 -17.78 -1.74 18.55
C ALA A 264 -18.50 -0.58 19.27
N ASN A 265 -17.87 -0.01 20.29
CA ASN A 265 -18.41 1.10 21.09
C ASN A 265 -17.89 2.49 20.64
N GLY A 266 -17.23 2.57 19.49
CA GLY A 266 -16.70 3.82 18.94
C GLY A 266 -15.19 3.77 18.76
N TRP A 267 -14.47 4.47 19.64
CA TRP A 267 -13.01 4.61 19.57
C TRP A 267 -12.37 4.39 20.92
N GLU A 268 -11.44 3.44 20.99
CA GLU A 268 -10.55 3.25 22.12
C GLU A 268 -9.36 4.20 22.02
N ARG A 269 -8.80 4.55 23.19
CA ARG A 269 -7.66 5.45 23.28
C ARG A 269 -6.61 4.88 24.21
N TYR A 270 -5.37 5.01 23.81
CA TYR A 270 -4.21 4.54 24.53
C TYR A 270 -3.21 5.69 24.65
N PRO A 271 -2.98 6.24 25.86
CA PRO A 271 -2.05 7.36 26.04
C PRO A 271 -0.63 6.94 25.65
N VAL A 272 0.13 7.86 25.06
CA VAL A 272 1.54 7.65 24.74
C VAL A 272 2.41 8.21 25.86
N GLU A 273 3.16 7.34 26.53
CA GLU A 273 4.10 7.73 27.57
C GLU A 273 5.29 8.51 26.98
N GLY A 274 5.72 9.56 27.68
CA GLY A 274 6.87 10.37 27.26
C GLY A 274 6.64 11.18 25.97
N ALA A 275 5.39 11.31 25.51
CA ALA A 275 5.08 11.98 24.27
C ALA A 275 5.49 13.46 24.27
N ASP A 276 6.07 13.89 23.15
CA ASP A 276 6.34 15.28 22.84
C ASP A 276 5.81 15.58 21.43
N ALA A 277 4.59 16.11 21.35
CA ALA A 277 3.92 16.39 20.07
C ALA A 277 4.72 17.33 19.15
N ALA A 278 5.63 18.16 19.69
CA ALA A 278 6.47 19.04 18.89
C ALA A 278 7.65 18.31 18.25
N GLN A 279 8.13 17.22 18.87
CA GLN A 279 9.23 16.38 18.38
C GLN A 279 8.74 15.17 17.57
N MET A 280 7.46 14.79 17.71
CA MET A 280 6.83 13.69 16.96
C MET A 280 6.45 14.11 15.53
N THR A 281 7.45 14.52 14.74
CA THR A 281 7.28 15.00 13.37
C THR A 281 7.80 13.99 12.35
N ARG A 282 7.22 14.05 11.14
CA ARG A 282 7.63 13.25 9.97
C ARG A 282 7.73 11.75 10.27
N LEU A 283 6.76 11.24 11.03
CA LEU A 283 6.66 9.82 11.33
C LEU A 283 6.50 9.00 10.04
N SER A 284 7.24 7.89 9.95
CA SER A 284 7.15 6.92 8.86
C SER A 284 5.78 6.24 8.80
N ALA A 285 5.55 5.46 7.75
CA ALA A 285 4.56 4.40 7.83
C ALA A 285 4.93 3.44 8.98
N PRO A 286 3.93 2.83 9.65
CA PRO A 286 4.16 1.93 10.77
C PRO A 286 4.93 0.71 10.30
N ILE A 287 6.00 0.38 11.01
CA ILE A 287 6.77 -0.85 10.84
C ILE A 287 6.25 -1.88 11.83
N ARG A 288 5.80 -3.01 11.31
CA ARG A 288 5.36 -4.14 12.11
C ARG A 288 6.50 -5.09 12.42
N ASP A 289 6.75 -5.29 13.70
CA ASP A 289 7.67 -6.31 14.20
C ASP A 289 6.86 -7.42 14.88
N HIS A 290 6.59 -8.47 14.12
CA HIS A 290 5.83 -9.63 14.60
C HIS A 290 6.54 -10.36 15.74
N THR A 291 7.87 -10.49 15.68
CA THR A 291 8.67 -11.24 16.66
C THR A 291 8.52 -10.64 18.06
N SER A 292 8.52 -9.31 18.14
CA SER A 292 8.39 -8.60 19.43
C SER A 292 6.97 -8.13 19.74
N ARG A 293 6.00 -8.40 18.85
CA ARG A 293 4.61 -7.93 18.93
C ARG A 293 4.55 -6.39 19.07
N ARG A 294 5.21 -5.69 18.14
CA ARG A 294 5.31 -4.22 18.15
C ARG A 294 4.89 -3.56 16.84
N LEU A 295 4.39 -2.33 16.95
CA LEU A 295 4.40 -1.34 15.87
C LEU A 295 5.36 -0.21 16.21
N LEU A 296 6.07 0.26 15.20
CA LEU A 296 7.03 1.36 15.31
C LEU A 296 6.70 2.43 14.27
N TRP A 297 6.66 3.70 14.66
CA TRP A 297 6.66 4.83 13.74
C TRP A 297 7.95 5.61 13.94
N ILE A 298 8.85 5.58 12.95
CA ILE A 298 10.15 6.24 13.02
C ILE A 298 9.97 7.70 12.63
N GLY A 299 10.36 8.61 13.51
CA GLY A 299 10.31 10.06 13.30
C GLY A 299 11.69 10.68 13.15
N GLU A 300 11.69 11.97 12.84
CA GLU A 300 12.93 12.74 12.72
C GLU A 300 13.68 12.82 14.05
N HIS A 301 12.98 12.98 15.18
CA HIS A 301 13.58 13.22 16.51
C HIS A 301 13.42 12.06 17.51
N GLY A 302 12.83 10.95 17.08
CA GLY A 302 12.64 9.76 17.90
C GLY A 302 11.78 8.74 17.19
N TYR A 303 11.25 7.77 17.91
CA TYR A 303 10.27 6.83 17.39
C TYR A 303 9.16 6.55 18.40
N LEU A 304 7.95 6.37 17.89
CA LEU A 304 6.80 5.90 18.66
C LEU A 304 6.79 4.37 18.61
N SER A 305 6.79 3.73 19.78
CA SER A 305 6.64 2.29 19.90
C SER A 305 5.31 1.96 20.56
N MET A 306 4.61 0.98 20.00
CA MET A 306 3.47 0.33 20.62
C MET A 306 3.75 -1.16 20.73
N ARG A 307 3.47 -1.74 21.90
CA ARG A 307 3.68 -3.16 22.18
C ARG A 307 2.40 -3.79 22.72
N GLN A 308 2.06 -4.95 22.16
CA GLN A 308 0.95 -5.76 22.62
C GLN A 308 1.45 -6.81 23.63
N GLY A 309 1.15 -6.59 24.91
CA GLY A 309 1.48 -7.49 26.02
C GLY A 309 0.23 -8.03 26.72
N GLN A 310 0.28 -8.16 28.05
CA GLN A 310 -0.96 -8.32 28.86
C GLN A 310 -1.85 -7.07 28.80
N ALA A 311 -1.20 -5.91 28.66
CA ALA A 311 -1.82 -4.64 28.35
C ALA A 311 -1.08 -4.01 27.16
N LEU A 312 -1.78 -3.17 26.42
CA LEU A 312 -1.16 -2.35 25.38
C LEU A 312 -0.35 -1.23 26.02
N GLN A 313 0.90 -1.09 25.59
CA GLN A 313 1.80 -0.02 26.02
C GLN A 313 2.24 0.79 24.81
N ALA A 314 2.17 2.12 24.90
CA ALA A 314 2.62 3.02 23.86
C ALA A 314 3.57 4.07 24.46
N GLN A 315 4.73 4.27 23.83
CA GLN A 315 5.80 5.12 24.36
C GLN A 315 6.54 5.84 23.23
N TRP A 316 6.87 7.11 23.47
CA TRP A 316 7.79 7.88 22.64
C TRP A 316 9.22 7.72 23.14
N HIS A 317 10.13 7.43 22.22
CA HIS A 317 11.56 7.28 22.50
C HIS A 317 12.35 8.32 21.69
N PRO A 318 12.83 9.41 22.32
CA PRO A 318 13.66 10.39 21.62
C PRO A 318 15.01 9.76 21.23
N TRP A 319 15.59 10.24 20.12
CA TRP A 319 16.94 9.83 19.75
C TRP A 319 17.97 10.34 20.76
N PRO A 320 19.05 9.58 21.03
CA PRO A 320 20.07 10.00 21.98
C PRO A 320 20.83 11.23 21.49
N ASN A 321 21.26 12.09 22.43
CA ASN A 321 22.14 13.24 22.18
C ASN A 321 21.67 14.20 21.08
N GLY A 322 20.35 14.32 20.88
CA GLY A 322 19.78 15.19 19.84
C GLY A 322 20.03 14.70 18.41
N ALA A 323 20.33 13.41 18.24
CA ALA A 323 20.44 12.80 16.92
C ALA A 323 19.12 12.91 16.14
N THR A 324 19.20 12.78 14.82
CA THR A 324 18.02 12.75 13.95
C THR A 324 18.00 11.52 13.06
N ALA A 325 16.85 11.19 12.50
CA ALA A 325 16.69 10.17 11.46
C ALA A 325 16.01 10.77 10.22
N MET A 326 16.15 10.10 9.08
CA MET A 326 15.51 10.46 7.81
C MET A 326 14.67 9.28 7.33
N PRO A 327 13.43 9.11 7.81
CA PRO A 327 12.66 7.88 7.59
C PRO A 327 12.31 7.61 6.12
N GLU A 328 12.33 8.62 5.26
CA GLU A 328 12.20 8.49 3.81
C GLU A 328 13.32 7.62 3.19
N GLN A 329 14.50 7.53 3.82
CA GLN A 329 15.65 6.78 3.31
C GLN A 329 15.45 5.26 3.38
N GLY A 330 14.51 4.78 4.19
CA GLY A 330 14.18 3.36 4.32
C GLY A 330 13.75 2.99 5.74
N PRO A 331 13.09 1.84 5.91
CA PRO A 331 12.78 1.30 7.23
C PRO A 331 14.06 0.87 7.96
N PRO A 332 13.99 0.63 9.29
CA PRO A 332 15.08 0.02 10.04
C PRO A 332 15.59 -1.27 9.39
N PHE A 333 16.89 -1.47 9.41
CA PHE A 333 17.55 -2.68 8.91
C PHE A 333 17.35 -3.84 9.89
N GLN A 334 16.98 -5.01 9.39
CA GLN A 334 16.80 -6.22 10.18
C GLN A 334 17.97 -7.18 9.91
N ASP A 335 18.78 -7.46 10.93
CA ASP A 335 19.95 -8.34 10.83
C ASP A 335 19.70 -9.75 11.41
N GLY A 336 18.45 -10.04 11.77
CA GLY A 336 18.02 -11.27 12.43
C GLY A 336 18.09 -11.23 13.96
N TYR A 337 18.83 -10.29 14.55
CA TYR A 337 18.95 -10.10 16.00
C TYR A 337 18.17 -8.89 16.51
N GLY A 338 17.90 -7.91 15.64
CA GLY A 338 17.11 -6.75 15.99
C GLY A 338 16.84 -5.83 14.80
N LEU A 339 16.20 -4.72 15.10
CA LEU A 339 15.95 -3.62 14.16
C LEU A 339 16.95 -2.50 14.41
N TRP A 340 17.59 -2.02 13.34
CA TRP A 340 18.64 -1.03 13.37
C TRP A 340 18.26 0.20 12.55
N GLN A 341 18.18 1.37 13.19
CA GLN A 341 17.86 2.63 12.54
C GLN A 341 19.11 3.45 12.24
N LEU A 342 19.22 3.97 11.02
CA LEU A 342 20.22 4.98 10.68
C LEU A 342 19.88 6.30 11.38
N ILE A 343 20.81 6.80 12.18
CA ILE A 343 20.74 8.09 12.85
C ILE A 343 21.94 8.99 12.50
N PHE A 344 21.72 10.29 12.57
CA PHE A 344 22.65 11.36 12.24
C PHE A 344 22.96 12.16 13.52
N THR A 345 24.24 12.32 13.81
CA THR A 345 24.77 13.04 14.98
C THR A 345 25.77 14.11 14.53
N ALA A 346 26.22 14.96 15.44
CA ALA A 346 27.30 15.91 15.16
C ALA A 346 28.62 15.18 14.82
N GLU A 347 28.83 13.99 15.37
CA GLU A 347 30.03 13.17 15.19
C GLU A 347 29.98 12.31 13.91
N GLY A 348 28.82 12.17 13.28
CA GLY A 348 28.65 11.43 12.03
C GLY A 348 27.39 10.56 11.98
N GLN A 349 27.46 9.48 11.22
CA GLN A 349 26.33 8.58 10.92
C GLN A 349 26.56 7.22 11.57
N SER A 350 25.51 6.67 12.18
CA SER A 350 25.58 5.33 12.78
C SER A 350 24.23 4.63 12.76
N TYR A 351 24.25 3.31 12.83
CA TYR A 351 23.06 2.50 13.07
C TYR A 351 22.89 2.23 14.57
N LEU A 352 21.71 2.53 15.09
CA LEU A 352 21.31 2.29 16.48
C LEU A 352 20.26 1.18 16.53
N GLN A 353 20.41 0.22 17.44
CA GLN A 353 19.42 -0.82 17.66
C GLN A 353 18.21 -0.28 18.43
N LEU A 354 16.99 -0.62 18.00
CA LEU A 354 15.72 -0.09 18.53
C LEU A 354 15.09 -0.95 19.65
N ASP A 355 15.75 -2.03 20.07
CA ASP A 355 15.18 -2.95 21.05
C ASP A 355 15.20 -2.36 22.48
N PRO A 356 14.09 -2.44 23.25
CA PRO A 356 14.05 -2.03 24.63
C PRO A 356 15.15 -2.72 25.43
N GLY A 357 16.09 -1.93 25.97
CA GLY A 357 17.22 -2.43 26.72
C GLY A 357 18.40 -2.93 25.88
N ALA A 358 18.43 -2.64 24.57
CA ALA A 358 19.61 -2.88 23.75
C ALA A 358 20.84 -2.19 24.35
N THR A 359 21.88 -2.98 24.61
CA THR A 359 23.18 -2.50 25.12
C THR A 359 24.23 -2.40 24.03
N ASP A 360 23.89 -2.79 22.80
CA ASP A 360 24.81 -2.79 21.69
C ASP A 360 25.29 -1.39 21.36
N GLN A 361 26.59 -1.29 21.11
CA GLN A 361 27.22 -0.06 20.68
C GLN A 361 26.71 0.32 19.28
N PRO A 362 26.43 1.62 19.03
CA PRO A 362 26.09 2.10 17.69
C PRO A 362 27.13 1.64 16.65
N LYS A 363 26.67 1.25 15.46
CA LYS A 363 27.54 0.82 14.36
C LYS A 363 27.86 2.02 13.47
N PRO A 364 29.06 2.63 13.56
CA PRO A 364 29.40 3.79 12.74
C PRO A 364 29.52 3.39 11.26
N ILE A 365 29.09 4.29 10.38
CA ILE A 365 29.19 4.09 8.93
C ILE A 365 29.81 5.31 8.25
N LYS A 366 30.21 5.13 6.99
CA LYS A 366 30.62 6.23 6.11
C LYS A 366 29.66 6.34 4.93
N GLY A 367 29.08 7.53 4.79
CA GLY A 367 28.12 7.87 3.75
C GLY A 367 26.74 7.26 3.95
N TYR A 368 25.78 7.73 3.17
CA TYR A 368 24.37 7.39 3.28
C TYR A 368 24.07 5.92 2.99
N ARG A 369 22.90 5.48 3.49
CA ARG A 369 22.31 4.18 3.17
C ARG A 369 20.85 4.34 2.77
N LEU A 370 20.50 3.68 1.68
CA LEU A 370 19.11 3.49 1.26
C LEU A 370 18.81 2.00 1.31
N GLY A 371 17.64 1.61 1.81
CA GLY A 371 17.38 0.18 2.03
C GLY A 371 15.92 -0.21 2.06
N THR A 372 15.69 -1.52 1.95
CA THR A 372 14.37 -2.15 2.13
C THR A 372 14.13 -2.62 3.56
N GLY A 373 15.15 -2.52 4.42
CA GLY A 373 15.20 -3.20 5.71
C GLY A 373 15.94 -4.54 5.64
N HIS A 374 16.12 -5.12 4.45
CA HIS A 374 16.94 -6.32 4.24
C HIS A 374 18.10 -6.07 3.27
N LEU A 375 17.88 -5.30 2.21
CA LEU A 375 18.94 -4.80 1.33
C LEU A 375 19.38 -3.41 1.74
N SER A 376 20.66 -3.12 1.53
CA SER A 376 21.28 -1.83 1.80
C SER A 376 22.13 -1.37 0.62
N PHE A 377 21.99 -0.11 0.23
CA PHE A 377 22.72 0.51 -0.87
C PHE A 377 23.49 1.74 -0.40
N LYS A 378 24.76 1.83 -0.80
CA LYS A 378 25.59 3.03 -0.79
C LYS A 378 25.74 3.48 -2.25
N TYR A 379 24.88 4.40 -2.68
CA TYR A 379 24.78 4.77 -4.11
C TYR A 379 24.53 3.53 -4.99
N ASN A 380 25.40 3.24 -5.96
CA ASN A 380 25.32 2.07 -6.84
C ASN A 380 25.80 0.76 -6.19
N ILE A 381 26.37 0.81 -5.00
CA ILE A 381 26.97 -0.35 -4.33
C ILE A 381 25.94 -0.99 -3.40
N ARG A 382 25.64 -2.26 -3.64
CA ARG A 382 24.86 -3.11 -2.72
C ARG A 382 25.77 -3.65 -1.62
N LEU A 383 25.32 -3.53 -0.38
CA LEU A 383 25.97 -4.06 0.82
C LEU A 383 25.08 -5.15 1.42
N GLU A 384 25.70 -6.20 1.97
CA GLU A 384 24.97 -7.25 2.70
C GLU A 384 24.45 -6.72 4.03
N ARG A 385 25.28 -5.96 4.78
CA ARG A 385 24.83 -5.15 5.93
C ARG A 385 25.22 -3.68 5.74
N PRO A 386 24.46 -2.74 6.30
CA PRO A 386 24.72 -1.32 6.07
C PRO A 386 26.07 -0.83 6.61
N TRP A 387 26.61 -1.47 7.65
CA TRP A 387 27.93 -1.16 8.21
C TRP A 387 29.08 -1.96 7.61
N ASP A 388 28.83 -2.84 6.64
CA ASP A 388 29.90 -3.57 5.96
C ASP A 388 30.78 -2.61 5.14
N THR A 389 32.07 -2.93 5.05
CA THR A 389 33.04 -2.17 4.27
C THR A 389 33.02 -2.60 2.81
N HIS A 390 33.12 -1.63 1.90
CA HIS A 390 33.21 -1.87 0.47
C HIS A 390 34.60 -1.54 -0.06
N ASP A 391 35.13 -2.41 -0.92
CA ASP A 391 36.41 -2.19 -1.60
C ASP A 391 36.19 -1.40 -2.90
N GLU A 392 36.44 -0.09 -2.83
CA GLU A 392 36.31 0.83 -3.96
C GLU A 392 37.32 0.56 -5.10
N SER A 393 38.37 -0.23 -4.85
CA SER A 393 39.32 -0.63 -5.89
C SER A 393 38.77 -1.70 -6.85
N ILE A 394 37.84 -2.54 -6.37
CA ILE A 394 37.21 -3.61 -7.16
C ILE A 394 35.95 -3.11 -7.87
N THR A 395 35.13 -2.32 -7.18
CA THR A 395 33.92 -1.74 -7.76
C THR A 395 33.82 -0.27 -7.38
N PRO A 396 34.15 0.67 -8.29
CA PRO A 396 34.09 2.09 -7.99
C PRO A 396 32.68 2.53 -7.58
N THR A 397 32.60 3.34 -6.52
CA THR A 397 31.35 4.02 -6.17
C THR A 397 31.10 5.12 -7.20
N THR A 398 29.96 5.04 -7.90
CA THR A 398 29.46 6.11 -8.75
C THR A 398 28.46 6.96 -7.97
N ARG A 399 28.09 8.13 -8.49
CA ARG A 399 27.04 8.96 -7.88
C ARG A 399 25.63 8.61 -8.37
N GLU A 400 25.44 7.38 -8.87
CA GLU A 400 24.11 6.86 -9.15
C GLU A 400 23.43 6.51 -7.82
N VAL A 401 22.35 7.22 -7.50
CA VAL A 401 21.49 6.92 -6.35
C VAL A 401 20.60 5.75 -6.73
N VAL A 402 20.67 4.65 -5.97
CA VAL A 402 19.71 3.54 -6.05
C VAL A 402 18.74 3.65 -4.87
N TYR A 403 17.48 3.94 -5.16
CA TYR A 403 16.40 3.97 -4.17
C TYR A 403 15.58 2.68 -4.29
N PRO A 404 15.69 1.74 -3.33
CA PRO A 404 14.91 0.52 -3.36
C PRO A 404 13.50 0.76 -2.81
N PHE A 405 12.49 0.51 -3.65
CA PHE A 405 11.08 0.60 -3.25
C PHE A 405 10.61 -0.69 -2.59
N ILE A 406 10.75 -1.82 -3.29
CA ILE A 406 10.17 -3.10 -2.86
C ILE A 406 11.06 -4.26 -3.31
N GLU A 407 11.47 -5.08 -2.36
CA GLU A 407 12.18 -6.33 -2.59
C GLU A 407 11.23 -7.52 -2.55
N PHE A 408 11.38 -8.44 -3.50
CA PHE A 408 10.73 -9.75 -3.53
C PHE A 408 11.79 -10.80 -3.23
N SER A 409 11.92 -11.14 -1.95
CA SER A 409 13.05 -11.88 -1.40
C SER A 409 13.20 -13.28 -2.01
N SER A 410 12.09 -14.01 -2.17
CA SER A 410 12.05 -15.39 -2.65
C SER A 410 12.56 -15.56 -4.09
N ASP A 411 12.27 -14.60 -4.98
CA ASP A 411 12.74 -14.62 -6.38
C ASP A 411 13.93 -13.68 -6.63
N LYS A 412 14.44 -13.01 -5.59
CA LYS A 412 15.54 -12.01 -5.66
C LYS A 412 15.26 -10.92 -6.69
N LEU A 413 14.02 -10.43 -6.73
CA LEU A 413 13.62 -9.31 -7.59
C LEU A 413 13.49 -8.03 -6.77
N LEU A 414 13.70 -6.88 -7.42
CA LEU A 414 13.71 -5.57 -6.80
C LEU A 414 13.01 -4.57 -7.72
N LEU A 415 12.06 -3.83 -7.16
CA LEU A 415 11.56 -2.60 -7.72
C LEU A 415 12.37 -1.44 -7.15
N SER A 416 13.02 -0.67 -8.03
CA SER A 416 13.92 0.41 -7.63
C SER A 416 13.75 1.65 -8.50
N MET A 417 14.39 2.74 -8.09
CA MET A 417 14.65 3.90 -8.93
C MET A 417 16.14 4.18 -8.93
N ARG A 418 16.66 4.60 -10.09
CA ARG A 418 18.03 5.05 -10.29
C ARG A 418 18.08 6.46 -10.83
N VAL A 419 18.93 7.30 -10.25
CA VAL A 419 19.21 8.67 -10.72
C VAL A 419 20.70 8.93 -10.64
N GLU A 420 21.30 9.37 -11.75
CA GLU A 420 22.65 9.93 -11.75
C GLU A 420 22.59 11.39 -11.28
N GLN A 421 23.36 11.74 -10.24
CA GLN A 421 23.35 13.11 -9.72
C GLN A 421 24.71 13.55 -9.17
N ASN A 422 24.94 14.86 -9.13
CA ASN A 422 26.22 15.44 -8.68
C ASN A 422 26.17 16.08 -7.29
N SER A 423 24.99 16.18 -6.69
CA SER A 423 24.80 16.73 -5.35
C SER A 423 24.91 15.67 -4.25
N THR A 424 24.84 16.10 -2.99
CA THR A 424 24.77 15.16 -1.87
C THR A 424 23.43 14.44 -1.86
N LEU A 425 23.29 13.35 -1.10
CA LEU A 425 22.00 12.68 -0.97
C LEU A 425 20.97 13.53 -0.21
N ASP A 426 21.43 14.31 0.79
CA ASP A 426 20.57 15.25 1.51
C ASP A 426 19.99 16.33 0.59
N ASP A 427 20.83 16.91 -0.27
CA ASP A 427 20.38 17.90 -1.25
C ASP A 427 19.41 17.27 -2.25
N PHE A 428 19.67 16.02 -2.65
CA PHE A 428 18.78 15.27 -3.52
C PHE A 428 17.38 15.13 -2.91
N PHE A 429 17.25 14.68 -1.66
CA PHE A 429 15.94 14.52 -0.99
C PHE A 429 15.24 15.85 -0.66
N LYS A 430 15.98 16.95 -0.53
CA LYS A 430 15.42 18.30 -0.32
C LYS A 430 15.03 18.99 -1.62
N SER A 431 15.52 18.51 -2.76
CA SER A 431 15.29 19.13 -4.07
C SER A 431 13.88 18.86 -4.60
N GLU A 432 13.28 19.90 -5.16
CA GLU A 432 12.05 19.80 -5.96
C GLU A 432 12.32 19.84 -7.47
N GLN A 433 13.59 19.98 -7.87
CA GLN A 433 13.96 20.06 -9.27
C GLN A 433 13.70 18.72 -9.97
N PRO A 434 13.10 18.73 -11.17
CA PRO A 434 12.97 17.53 -11.98
C PRO A 434 14.35 16.92 -12.33
N VAL A 435 14.42 15.60 -12.31
CA VAL A 435 15.60 14.80 -12.67
C VAL A 435 15.20 13.68 -13.63
N ASP A 436 16.16 13.19 -14.40
CA ASP A 436 15.99 11.99 -15.20
C ASP A 436 16.13 10.75 -14.30
N ALA A 437 15.01 10.08 -14.05
CA ALA A 437 14.93 8.89 -13.24
C ALA A 437 14.65 7.66 -14.11
N GLN A 438 15.25 6.52 -13.72
CA GLN A 438 14.92 5.21 -14.26
C GLN A 438 14.25 4.37 -13.18
N TYR A 439 12.95 4.10 -13.32
CA TYR A 439 12.20 3.17 -12.47
C TYR A 439 12.40 1.75 -13.00
N ARG A 440 12.86 0.81 -12.17
CA ARG A 440 13.33 -0.49 -12.64
C ARG A 440 12.64 -1.65 -11.96
N LEU A 441 12.43 -2.71 -12.73
CA LEU A 441 12.25 -4.07 -12.25
C LEU A 441 13.56 -4.82 -12.55
N GLU A 442 14.26 -5.25 -11.52
CA GLU A 442 15.58 -5.86 -11.65
C GLU A 442 15.77 -7.10 -10.78
N GLN A 443 16.58 -8.03 -11.28
CA GLN A 443 17.11 -9.10 -10.45
C GLN A 443 18.26 -8.56 -9.61
N VAL A 444 18.26 -8.85 -8.32
CA VAL A 444 19.29 -8.39 -7.38
C VAL A 444 20.65 -8.92 -7.81
N GLY A 445 21.56 -8.00 -8.15
CA GLY A 445 22.90 -8.33 -8.68
C GLY A 445 22.92 -8.80 -10.14
N GLY A 446 21.79 -8.73 -10.84
CA GLY A 446 21.61 -9.23 -12.21
C GLY A 446 21.13 -8.16 -13.18
N ARG A 447 20.34 -8.60 -14.16
CA ARG A 447 19.75 -7.74 -15.19
C ARG A 447 18.54 -6.97 -14.66
N GLY A 448 18.29 -5.79 -15.21
CA GLY A 448 17.06 -5.04 -14.97
C GLY A 448 16.45 -4.44 -16.23
N PHE A 449 15.18 -4.10 -16.12
CA PHE A 449 14.34 -3.44 -17.11
C PHE A 449 13.85 -2.12 -16.50
N GLY A 450 13.97 -1.00 -17.21
CA GLY A 450 13.60 0.33 -16.76
C GLY A 450 12.52 1.06 -17.56
N LEU A 451 11.81 1.93 -16.87
CA LEU A 451 11.01 3.02 -17.40
C LEU A 451 11.77 4.33 -17.16
N LYS A 452 12.01 5.12 -18.21
CA LYS A 452 12.61 6.44 -18.10
C LYS A 452 11.53 7.49 -17.87
N ALA A 453 11.76 8.42 -16.94
CA ALA A 453 10.86 9.53 -16.69
C ALA A 453 11.64 10.77 -16.21
N HIS A 454 11.18 11.96 -16.61
CA HIS A 454 11.71 13.24 -16.13
C HIS A 454 10.75 13.82 -15.08
N VAL A 455 11.14 13.78 -13.81
CA VAL A 455 10.20 13.87 -12.67
C VAL A 455 10.81 14.57 -11.47
N SER A 456 10.00 15.29 -10.69
CA SER A 456 10.42 15.81 -9.39
C SER A 456 10.12 14.81 -8.28
N ARG A 457 10.97 14.80 -7.23
CA ARG A 457 10.86 13.86 -6.10
C ARG A 457 10.60 12.41 -6.53
N PRO A 458 11.47 11.80 -7.35
CA PRO A 458 11.25 10.46 -7.93
C PRO A 458 11.00 9.34 -6.89
N TRP A 459 11.46 9.50 -5.66
CA TRP A 459 11.21 8.56 -4.56
C TRP A 459 9.76 8.57 -4.03
N ASN A 460 8.92 9.53 -4.45
CA ASN A 460 7.50 9.60 -4.07
C ASN A 460 6.57 8.79 -5.00
N ALA A 461 7.13 8.07 -5.98
CA ALA A 461 6.36 7.15 -6.80
C ALA A 461 5.81 5.98 -5.98
N GLN A 462 4.71 5.38 -6.47
CA GLN A 462 4.07 4.25 -5.82
C GLN A 462 3.99 3.07 -6.76
N TRP A 463 4.65 1.97 -6.38
CA TRP A 463 4.44 0.66 -6.98
C TRP A 463 3.30 -0.07 -6.28
N PHE A 464 2.43 -0.71 -7.05
CA PHE A 464 1.36 -1.53 -6.50
C PHE A 464 0.93 -2.66 -7.44
N PHE A 465 0.13 -3.56 -6.89
CA PHE A 465 -0.30 -4.78 -7.57
C PHE A 465 -1.81 -4.88 -7.54
N PHE A 466 -2.36 -5.20 -8.70
CA PHE A 466 -3.78 -5.48 -8.83
C PHE A 466 -4.03 -6.20 -10.15
N ASP A 467 -4.90 -7.21 -10.10
CA ASP A 467 -5.40 -7.90 -11.30
C ASP A 467 -4.29 -8.51 -12.17
N ASN A 468 -3.39 -9.27 -11.53
CA ASN A 468 -2.22 -9.91 -12.16
C ASN A 468 -1.36 -8.95 -12.99
N ALA A 469 -1.27 -7.69 -12.54
CA ALA A 469 -0.48 -6.66 -13.18
C ALA A 469 0.33 -5.86 -12.15
N LEU A 470 1.52 -5.42 -12.59
CA LEU A 470 2.34 -4.43 -11.90
C LEU A 470 1.87 -3.04 -12.33
N TRP A 471 1.76 -2.13 -11.36
CA TRP A 471 1.37 -0.75 -11.59
C TRP A 471 2.39 0.21 -11.00
N LEU A 472 2.60 1.34 -11.68
CA LEU A 472 3.44 2.44 -11.23
C LEU A 472 2.71 3.76 -11.35
N TYR A 473 2.49 4.42 -10.22
CA TYR A 473 2.02 5.80 -10.18
C TYR A 473 3.19 6.76 -9.92
N ILE A 474 3.31 7.80 -10.74
CA ILE A 474 4.28 8.88 -10.56
C ILE A 474 3.51 10.19 -10.31
N ASP A 475 3.52 10.63 -9.06
CA ASP A 475 2.74 11.79 -8.60
C ASP A 475 3.08 13.10 -9.32
N SER A 476 4.37 13.39 -9.51
CA SER A 476 4.82 14.66 -10.09
C SER A 476 4.42 14.84 -11.56
N SER A 477 4.38 13.75 -12.33
CA SER A 477 3.97 13.77 -13.74
C SER A 477 2.49 13.47 -13.94
N GLY A 478 1.80 13.00 -12.89
CA GLY A 478 0.43 12.53 -12.97
C GLY A 478 0.26 11.40 -13.97
N ALA A 479 1.18 10.44 -13.96
CA ALA A 479 1.16 9.29 -14.85
C ALA A 479 0.89 7.99 -14.08
N LEU A 480 0.03 7.14 -14.65
CA LEU A 480 -0.24 5.79 -14.17
C LEU A 480 0.08 4.79 -15.28
N TYR A 481 1.01 3.88 -14.98
CA TYR A 481 1.45 2.84 -15.90
C TYR A 481 1.06 1.46 -15.37
N ARG A 482 0.77 0.55 -16.30
CA ARG A 482 0.42 -0.85 -16.03
C ARG A 482 1.21 -1.79 -16.94
N TRP A 483 1.63 -2.93 -16.38
CA TRP A 483 2.21 -4.07 -17.10
C TRP A 483 1.56 -5.37 -16.65
N ASN A 484 0.98 -6.10 -17.60
CA ASN A 484 0.43 -7.43 -17.34
C ASN A 484 1.56 -8.44 -17.14
N ALA A 485 1.37 -9.37 -16.19
CA ALA A 485 2.27 -10.51 -15.98
C ALA A 485 2.47 -11.34 -17.26
#